data_AF-A0A327VPS0-F1
#
_entry.id   AF-A0A327VPS0-F1
#
_cell.length_a   1.000
_cell.length_b   1.000
_cell.length_c   1.000
_cell.angle_alpha   90.00
_cell.angle_beta   90.00
_cell.angle_gamma   90.00
#
_symmetry.space_group_name_H-M   'P 1'
#
loop_
_entity.id
_entity.type
_entity.pdbx_description
1 polymer ?
#
loop_
_entity_poly.entity_id
_entity_poly.type
_entity_poly.pdbx_seq_one_letter_code
_entity_poly.pdbx_strand_id
1 'polypeptide(L)'
;MNVDEMKDVRDFRAGAPTPDRGRLAEGRARLTAAAGGGRVRRLRADWRFAAVGAAAALTAVAVLAANIGGNGDRTAPADTRTVRGSVGEVMNRAADTIEKADPPATPHAGQWIYTKTLSRDPGGWPKSKADPTPEAKAQESWTLYADPRFENGKEGDDRSPRERLQFLNTLPDDPDAVLKKIRAYYPSGKGNPESEGEHDMRAMSVVLETRPMPPKALAKLYRALAAVPGAEVTPRLVHDAAGRDAIAVGHDEKGQKVRREILIDPRTYQYLGDRWLIVKDYKESFAFGGDDTPDRPWKAGDIMFQTALLDTAVVDHKGDRP
;
A
#
# COMPACT_ATOMS: atom_id res chain seq x y z
N MET A 1 40.04 7.42 22.79
CA MET A 1 40.25 5.96 22.91
C MET A 1 39.41 5.31 21.81
N ASN A 2 40.03 4.72 20.80
CA ASN A 2 39.33 4.01 19.71
C ASN A 2 39.08 2.56 20.19
N VAL A 3 37.83 2.13 20.24
CA VAL A 3 37.44 0.76 20.54
C VAL A 3 37.30 0.01 19.22
N ASP A 4 38.03 -1.09 19.06
CA ASP A 4 37.98 -1.94 17.86
C ASP A 4 36.93 -3.04 18.09
N GLU A 5 35.67 -2.72 17.80
CA GLU A 5 34.49 -3.59 17.98
C GLU A 5 34.61 -4.93 17.23
N MET A 6 35.43 -4.99 16.16
CA MET A 6 35.65 -6.23 15.41
C MET A 6 36.55 -7.22 16.15
N LYS A 7 37.36 -6.74 17.08
CA LYS A 7 38.17 -7.59 17.96
C LYS A 7 37.32 -8.26 19.03
N ASP A 8 36.40 -7.51 19.64
CA ASP A 8 35.50 -8.02 20.67
C ASP A 8 34.57 -9.13 20.16
N VAL A 9 34.08 -9.02 18.91
CA VAL A 9 33.26 -10.07 18.28
C VAL A 9 34.07 -11.34 17.98
N ARG A 10 35.35 -11.20 17.63
CA ARG A 10 36.24 -12.35 17.38
C ARG A 10 36.61 -13.05 18.68
N ASP A 11 36.90 -12.30 19.73
CA ASP A 11 37.22 -12.82 21.06
C ASP A 11 36.00 -13.52 21.67
N PHE A 12 34.79 -12.99 21.45
CA PHE A 12 33.54 -13.63 21.90
C PHE A 12 33.28 -14.99 21.23
N ARG A 13 33.71 -15.18 19.98
CA ARG A 13 33.51 -16.43 19.24
C ARG A 13 34.65 -17.44 19.36
N ALA A 14 35.78 -17.06 19.94
CA ALA A 14 36.96 -17.93 20.02
C ALA A 14 36.71 -19.24 20.80
N GLY A 15 35.74 -19.26 21.71
CA GLY A 15 35.35 -20.44 22.50
C GLY A 15 34.16 -21.23 21.96
N ALA A 16 33.57 -20.85 20.81
CA ALA A 16 32.38 -21.52 20.30
C ALA A 16 32.75 -22.84 19.60
N PRO A 17 32.28 -24.00 20.08
CA PRO A 17 32.59 -25.28 19.44
C PRO A 17 31.95 -25.34 18.04
N THR A 18 32.73 -25.75 17.05
CA THR A 18 32.22 -26.05 15.70
C THR A 18 31.15 -27.14 15.81
N PRO A 19 29.92 -26.92 15.30
CA PRO A 19 28.85 -27.92 15.37
C PRO A 19 29.28 -29.20 14.67
N ASP A 20 29.05 -30.35 15.32
CA ASP A 20 29.34 -31.64 14.71
C ASP A 20 28.42 -31.92 13.51
N ARG A 21 28.87 -32.81 12.62
CA ARG A 21 28.14 -33.15 11.39
C ARG A 21 26.78 -33.81 11.64
N GLY A 22 26.58 -34.49 12.77
CA GLY A 22 25.32 -35.09 13.17
C GLY A 22 24.29 -34.03 13.54
N ARG A 23 24.69 -32.99 14.28
CA ARG A 23 23.83 -31.86 14.65
C ARG A 23 23.36 -31.04 13.46
N LEU A 24 24.15 -31.00 12.38
CA LEU A 24 23.78 -30.31 11.13
C LEU A 24 22.93 -31.18 10.18
N ALA A 25 22.86 -32.50 10.39
CA ALA A 25 22.18 -33.41 9.47
C ALA A 25 20.67 -33.16 9.39
N GLU A 26 20.02 -32.88 10.52
CA GLU A 26 18.58 -32.61 10.58
C GLU A 26 18.22 -31.30 9.86
N GLY A 27 19.01 -30.24 10.07
CA GLY A 27 18.83 -28.97 9.36
C GLY A 27 19.04 -29.11 7.85
N ARG A 28 20.02 -29.93 7.44
CA ARG A 28 20.30 -30.21 6.03
C ARG A 28 19.18 -31.04 5.38
N ALA A 29 18.61 -31.99 6.11
CA ALA A 29 17.45 -32.77 5.65
C ALA A 29 16.22 -31.88 5.45
N ARG A 30 15.93 -30.95 6.37
CA ARG A 30 14.83 -29.96 6.23
C ARG A 30 15.02 -29.06 5.02
N LEU A 31 16.24 -28.55 4.79
CA LEU A 31 16.58 -27.73 3.62
C LEU A 31 16.44 -28.50 2.30
N THR A 32 16.86 -29.76 2.28
CA THR A 32 16.78 -30.60 1.07
C THR A 32 15.34 -31.02 0.78
N ALA A 33 14.53 -31.28 1.81
CA ALA A 33 13.11 -31.59 1.67
C ALA A 33 12.32 -30.39 1.14
N ALA A 34 12.64 -29.17 1.60
CA ALA A 34 12.03 -27.94 1.09
C ALA A 34 12.40 -27.66 -0.38
N ALA A 35 13.61 -28.03 -0.80
CA ALA A 35 14.07 -27.85 -2.19
C ALA A 35 13.53 -28.91 -3.17
N GLY A 36 13.09 -30.08 -2.69
CA GLY A 36 12.68 -31.22 -3.52
C GLY A 36 11.17 -31.33 -3.83
N GLY A 37 10.34 -30.45 -3.27
CA GLY A 37 8.88 -30.54 -3.31
C GLY A 37 8.22 -30.07 -4.61
N GLY A 38 8.61 -30.62 -5.76
CA GLY A 38 7.98 -30.32 -7.04
C GLY A 38 7.87 -31.55 -7.93
N ARG A 39 6.80 -32.34 -7.77
CA ARG A 39 6.25 -33.24 -8.82
C ARG A 39 4.86 -33.77 -8.44
N VAL A 40 3.98 -33.68 -9.44
CA VAL A 40 2.56 -34.04 -9.46
C VAL A 40 2.35 -35.54 -9.24
N ARG A 41 1.38 -35.91 -8.39
CA ARG A 41 0.61 -37.15 -8.54
C ARG A 41 -0.83 -36.96 -8.04
N ARG A 42 -1.79 -37.04 -8.97
CA ARG A 42 -3.20 -37.33 -8.66
C ARG A 42 -3.29 -38.78 -8.19
N LEU A 43 -4.11 -39.07 -7.19
CA LEU A 43 -4.98 -40.24 -7.07
C LEU A 43 -6.02 -40.02 -5.95
N ARG A 44 -7.18 -40.65 -6.11
CA ARG A 44 -8.47 -40.41 -5.41
C ARG A 44 -8.56 -41.07 -4.03
N ALA A 45 -9.46 -40.49 -3.21
CA ALA A 45 -10.32 -41.05 -2.15
C ALA A 45 -9.67 -41.67 -0.90
N ASP A 46 -9.97 -41.11 0.29
CA ASP A 46 -11.09 -41.61 1.10
C ASP A 46 -11.50 -40.65 2.23
N TRP A 47 -12.81 -40.57 2.44
CA TRP A 47 -13.49 -39.88 3.53
C TRP A 47 -13.37 -40.69 4.82
N ARG A 48 -12.96 -40.03 5.92
CA ARG A 48 -13.46 -40.14 7.31
C ARG A 48 -12.34 -39.86 8.30
N PHE A 49 -12.28 -38.63 8.83
CA PHE A 49 -12.09 -38.36 10.26
C PHE A 49 -12.65 -36.97 10.58
N ALA A 50 -13.31 -36.89 11.72
CA ALA A 50 -14.05 -35.75 12.21
C ALA A 50 -13.14 -34.67 12.80
N ALA A 51 -13.51 -33.42 12.53
CA ALA A 51 -13.56 -32.24 13.41
C ALA A 51 -12.36 -31.81 14.29
N VAL A 52 -12.25 -30.48 14.36
CA VAL A 52 -11.48 -29.61 15.26
C VAL A 52 -10.05 -29.28 14.78
N GLY A 53 -9.90 -28.06 14.25
CA GLY A 53 -8.60 -27.45 14.00
C GLY A 53 -8.73 -26.26 13.05
N ALA A 54 -8.65 -25.05 13.62
CA ALA A 54 -8.56 -23.74 12.97
C ALA A 54 -8.59 -23.73 11.44
N ALA A 55 -9.73 -23.35 10.86
CA ALA A 55 -9.76 -22.90 9.47
C ALA A 55 -9.10 -21.53 9.40
N ALA A 56 -7.76 -21.50 9.32
CA ALA A 56 -7.05 -20.33 8.84
C ALA A 56 -7.44 -20.14 7.37
N ALA A 57 -8.45 -19.30 7.13
CA ALA A 57 -8.79 -18.86 5.79
C ALA A 57 -7.70 -17.87 5.34
N LEU A 58 -6.59 -18.43 4.84
CA LEU A 58 -5.51 -17.68 4.21
C LEU A 58 -6.08 -16.91 3.01
N THR A 59 -6.47 -15.66 3.24
CA THR A 59 -6.70 -14.71 2.15
C THR A 59 -5.42 -13.91 1.98
N ALA A 60 -4.36 -14.57 1.51
CA ALA A 60 -3.18 -13.86 1.05
C ALA A 60 -3.49 -13.30 -0.34
N VAL A 61 -3.65 -11.99 -0.47
CA VAL A 61 -3.47 -11.34 -1.78
C VAL A 61 -1.97 -11.35 -2.03
N ALA A 62 -1.45 -12.48 -2.53
CA ALA A 62 -0.07 -12.59 -2.94
C ALA A 62 0.16 -11.71 -4.17
N VAL A 63 0.55 -10.45 -3.95
CA VAL A 63 1.07 -9.61 -5.02
C VAL A 63 2.46 -10.14 -5.35
N LEU A 64 2.56 -10.88 -6.46
CA LEU A 64 3.83 -11.40 -6.98
C LEU A 64 4.79 -10.23 -7.25
N ALA A 65 5.71 -9.98 -6.32
CA ALA A 65 6.89 -9.15 -6.55
C ALA A 65 7.80 -9.89 -7.53
N ALA A 66 7.74 -9.53 -8.81
CA ALA A 66 8.69 -10.01 -9.80
C ALA A 66 10.04 -9.30 -9.60
N ASN A 67 10.86 -9.83 -8.68
CA ASN A 67 12.28 -9.52 -8.64
C ASN A 67 12.99 -10.31 -9.75
N ILE A 68 13.45 -9.62 -10.79
CA ILE A 68 14.57 -10.09 -11.61
C ILE A 68 15.58 -8.95 -11.69
N GLY A 69 16.61 -9.05 -10.83
CA GLY A 69 17.88 -8.37 -11.04
C GLY A 69 18.77 -9.24 -11.93
N GLY A 70 19.41 -8.63 -12.93
CA GLY A 70 20.37 -9.30 -13.79
C GLY A 70 20.82 -8.40 -14.95
N ASN A 71 21.97 -7.76 -14.76
CA ASN A 71 22.64 -6.79 -15.63
C ASN A 71 22.77 -7.25 -17.10
N GLY A 72 22.45 -6.37 -18.05
CA GLY A 72 22.74 -6.55 -19.47
C GLY A 72 22.12 -5.44 -20.31
N ASP A 73 22.97 -4.59 -20.89
CA ASP A 73 22.63 -3.55 -21.85
C ASP A 73 21.58 -4.02 -22.87
N ARG A 74 20.38 -3.46 -22.74
CA ARG A 74 19.44 -3.30 -23.84
C ARG A 74 18.77 -1.95 -23.66
N THR A 75 19.15 -1.01 -24.52
CA THR A 75 18.25 0.04 -25.00
C THR A 75 16.96 -0.64 -25.44
N ALA A 76 16.01 -0.78 -24.52
CA ALA A 76 14.67 -1.20 -24.86
C ALA A 76 14.04 -0.06 -25.66
N PRO A 77 13.51 -0.31 -26.87
CA PRO A 77 12.89 0.72 -27.67
C PRO A 77 11.70 1.31 -26.92
N ALA A 78 11.47 2.61 -27.10
CA ALA A 78 10.36 3.35 -26.53
C ALA A 78 9.01 2.86 -27.10
N ASP A 79 8.51 1.73 -26.59
CA ASP A 79 7.10 1.32 -26.70
C ASP A 79 6.87 0.09 -25.81
N THR A 80 6.16 0.19 -24.67
CA THR A 80 5.62 -1.02 -23.96
C THR A 80 4.67 -0.78 -22.77
N ARG A 81 4.34 0.45 -22.36
CA ARG A 81 3.51 0.66 -21.15
C ARG A 81 2.47 1.78 -21.26
N THR A 82 1.87 1.99 -22.42
CA THR A 82 0.78 2.98 -22.57
C THR A 82 -0.49 2.52 -21.87
N VAL A 83 -1.09 3.39 -21.07
CA VAL A 83 -2.46 3.20 -20.57
C VAL A 83 -3.40 3.73 -21.65
N ARG A 84 -4.29 2.86 -22.16
CA ARG A 84 -5.20 3.20 -23.26
C ARG A 84 -6.61 3.48 -22.75
N GLY A 85 -7.15 4.61 -23.19
CA GLY A 85 -8.51 5.04 -22.93
C GLY A 85 -8.59 6.22 -21.98
N SER A 86 -9.79 6.79 -21.85
CA SER A 86 -10.10 7.82 -20.85
C SER A 86 -10.08 7.25 -19.43
N VAL A 87 -10.04 8.11 -18.41
CA VAL A 87 -10.18 7.69 -17.01
C VAL A 87 -11.43 6.84 -16.81
N GLY A 88 -12.54 7.22 -17.46
CA GLY A 88 -13.80 6.49 -17.37
C GLY A 88 -13.72 5.08 -17.96
N GLU A 89 -13.09 4.91 -19.12
CA GLU A 89 -12.91 3.59 -19.73
C GLU A 89 -12.00 2.70 -18.89
N VAL A 90 -10.92 3.24 -18.33
CA VAL A 90 -9.96 2.49 -17.52
C VAL A 90 -10.59 2.08 -16.18
N MET A 91 -11.27 3.01 -15.51
CA MET A 91 -11.90 2.75 -14.20
C MET A 91 -13.13 1.85 -14.29
N ASN A 92 -13.96 1.97 -15.34
CA ASN A 92 -15.07 1.05 -15.54
C ASN A 92 -14.58 -0.38 -15.81
N ARG A 93 -13.51 -0.54 -16.62
CA ARG A 93 -12.88 -1.85 -16.82
C ARG A 93 -12.32 -2.42 -15.53
N ALA A 94 -11.67 -1.59 -14.72
CA ALA A 94 -11.16 -1.98 -13.41
C ALA A 94 -12.30 -2.46 -12.49
N ALA A 95 -13.39 -1.70 -12.43
CA ALA A 95 -14.59 -2.04 -11.67
C ALA A 95 -15.20 -3.38 -12.11
N ASP A 96 -15.41 -3.59 -13.41
CA ASP A 96 -16.01 -4.82 -13.94
C ASP A 96 -15.12 -6.06 -13.76
N THR A 97 -13.82 -5.86 -13.58
CA THR A 97 -12.87 -6.93 -13.30
C THR A 97 -12.85 -7.27 -11.82
N ILE A 98 -12.70 -6.25 -10.97
CA ILE A 98 -12.58 -6.45 -9.52
C ILE A 98 -13.88 -6.94 -8.89
N GLU A 99 -15.04 -6.54 -9.41
CA GLU A 99 -16.35 -6.97 -8.90
C GLU A 99 -16.53 -8.50 -8.93
N LYS A 100 -15.79 -9.19 -9.79
CA LYS A 100 -15.82 -10.65 -9.95
C LYS A 100 -14.81 -11.38 -9.06
N ALA A 101 -13.95 -10.66 -8.35
CA ALA A 101 -12.99 -11.27 -7.44
C ALA A 101 -13.69 -11.81 -6.19
N ASP A 102 -13.11 -12.86 -5.60
CA ASP A 102 -13.61 -13.42 -4.36
C ASP A 102 -13.46 -12.41 -3.20
N PRO A 103 -14.49 -12.22 -2.38
CA PRO A 103 -14.40 -11.32 -1.25
C PRO A 103 -13.48 -11.92 -0.17
N PRO A 104 -12.68 -11.10 0.51
CA PRO A 104 -11.94 -11.54 1.68
C PRO A 104 -12.91 -11.92 2.80
N ALA A 105 -12.45 -12.79 3.72
CA ALA A 105 -13.20 -13.09 4.93
C ALA A 105 -13.51 -11.80 5.71
N THR A 106 -14.73 -11.68 6.23
CA THR A 106 -15.10 -10.55 7.09
C THR A 106 -14.45 -10.75 8.46
N PRO A 107 -13.63 -9.80 8.94
CA PRO A 107 -12.97 -9.93 10.23
C PRO A 107 -14.00 -9.90 11.37
N HIS A 108 -13.70 -10.59 12.47
CA HIS A 108 -14.42 -10.43 13.73
C HIS A 108 -13.72 -9.43 14.67
N ALA A 109 -14.45 -8.92 15.65
CA ALA A 109 -14.03 -7.78 16.49
C ALA A 109 -12.66 -7.94 17.19
N GLY A 110 -12.27 -9.16 17.52
CA GLY A 110 -10.99 -9.47 18.18
C GLY A 110 -9.79 -9.64 17.25
N GLN A 111 -10.01 -9.67 15.93
CA GLN A 111 -8.94 -9.83 14.95
C GLN A 111 -8.20 -8.52 14.67
N TRP A 112 -7.04 -8.67 14.06
CA TRP A 112 -6.15 -7.59 13.69
C TRP A 112 -6.03 -7.51 12.18
N ILE A 113 -5.88 -6.28 11.68
CA ILE A 113 -5.55 -6.01 10.30
C ILE A 113 -4.03 -5.81 10.24
N TYR A 114 -3.34 -6.78 9.66
CA TYR A 114 -1.94 -6.67 9.30
C TYR A 114 -1.81 -5.84 8.01
N THR A 115 -0.86 -4.91 8.00
CA THR A 115 -0.43 -4.20 6.79
C THR A 115 1.08 -4.09 6.76
N LYS A 116 1.65 -4.22 5.57
CA LYS A 116 3.05 -3.93 5.28
C LYS A 116 3.12 -2.87 4.20
N THR A 117 3.73 -1.74 4.50
CA THR A 117 3.81 -0.60 3.59
C THR A 117 5.26 -0.16 3.40
N LEU A 118 5.58 0.37 2.24
CA LEU A 118 6.83 1.07 1.97
C LEU A 118 6.49 2.52 1.64
N SER A 119 6.92 3.45 2.48
CA SER A 119 6.69 4.87 2.28
C SER A 119 8.01 5.58 1.97
N ARG A 120 7.93 6.51 1.01
CA ARG A 120 8.98 7.45 0.63
C ARG A 120 8.41 8.83 0.86
N ASP A 121 9.03 9.58 1.76
CA ASP A 121 8.65 10.94 2.10
C ASP A 121 9.93 11.81 2.13
N PRO A 122 9.82 13.15 2.18
CA PRO A 122 10.97 14.02 2.09
C PRO A 122 11.79 14.07 3.40
N GLY A 123 11.42 13.26 4.38
CA GLY A 123 12.02 13.23 5.70
C GLY A 123 11.71 14.48 6.54
N GLY A 124 12.38 14.57 7.68
CA GLY A 124 12.40 15.77 8.50
C GLY A 124 12.87 17.00 7.71
N TRP A 125 12.56 18.18 8.23
CA TRP A 125 13.01 19.43 7.60
C TRP A 125 14.54 19.43 7.49
N PRO A 126 15.13 19.80 6.33
CA PRO A 126 16.57 19.81 6.17
C PRO A 126 17.20 20.79 7.17
N LYS A 127 18.15 20.31 7.95
CA LYS A 127 19.05 21.11 8.80
C LYS A 127 20.20 21.69 7.99
N SER A 128 20.56 21.06 6.87
CA SER A 128 21.58 21.52 5.93
C SER A 128 21.25 21.11 4.49
N LYS A 129 21.94 21.72 3.51
CA LYS A 129 21.83 21.33 2.08
C LYS A 129 22.35 19.92 1.79
N ALA A 130 23.10 19.31 2.71
CA ALA A 130 23.71 17.99 2.57
C ALA A 130 22.93 16.89 3.30
N ASP A 131 21.77 17.21 3.90
CA ASP A 131 20.98 16.24 4.64
C ASP A 131 20.52 15.13 3.69
N PRO A 132 20.87 13.86 3.97
CA PRO A 132 20.49 12.76 3.11
C PRO A 132 18.98 12.54 3.19
N THR A 133 18.36 12.26 2.04
CA THR A 133 17.00 11.73 2.02
C THR A 133 16.99 10.40 2.78
N PRO A 134 16.06 10.19 3.74
CA PRO A 134 15.98 8.93 4.46
C PRO A 134 15.79 7.76 3.50
N GLU A 135 16.52 6.65 3.73
CA GLU A 135 16.22 5.41 3.04
C GLU A 135 14.84 4.91 3.43
N ALA A 136 14.00 4.63 2.43
CA ALA A 136 12.69 4.05 2.65
C ALA A 136 12.82 2.61 3.18
N LYS A 137 12.17 2.36 4.32
CA LYS A 137 12.09 1.03 4.92
C LYS A 137 10.65 0.58 4.97
N ALA A 138 10.42 -0.70 4.69
CA ALA A 138 9.11 -1.29 4.85
C ALA A 138 8.72 -1.26 6.34
N GLN A 139 7.50 -0.83 6.63
CA GLN A 139 6.92 -0.79 7.95
C GLN A 139 5.78 -1.81 8.03
N GLU A 140 5.64 -2.43 9.19
CA GLU A 140 4.57 -3.38 9.47
C GLU A 140 3.70 -2.82 10.60
N SER A 141 2.39 -2.95 10.44
CA SER A 141 1.41 -2.47 11.41
C SER A 141 0.32 -3.52 11.64
N TRP A 142 -0.20 -3.52 12.87
CA TRP A 142 -1.31 -4.34 13.32
C TRP A 142 -2.34 -3.44 13.98
N THR A 143 -3.48 -3.26 13.30
CA THR A 143 -4.59 -2.44 13.80
C THR A 143 -5.72 -3.34 14.24
N LEU A 144 -6.19 -3.19 15.48
CA LEU A 144 -7.33 -3.95 16.00
C LEU A 144 -8.58 -3.60 15.16
N TYR A 145 -9.26 -4.62 14.64
CA TYR A 145 -10.33 -4.44 13.67
C TYR A 145 -11.50 -3.60 14.23
N ALA A 146 -11.87 -3.83 15.48
CA ALA A 146 -12.93 -3.10 16.18
C ALA A 146 -12.37 -2.36 17.41
N ASP A 147 -11.32 -1.56 17.21
CA ASP A 147 -10.68 -0.80 18.29
C ASP A 147 -11.65 0.22 18.93
N PRO A 148 -12.06 0.05 20.21
CA PRO A 148 -13.07 0.89 20.85
C PRO A 148 -12.71 2.39 20.94
N ARG A 149 -11.44 2.74 20.73
CA ARG A 149 -10.95 4.12 20.67
C ARG A 149 -11.45 4.83 19.41
N PHE A 150 -11.44 4.17 18.27
CA PHE A 150 -11.78 4.74 16.96
C PHE A 150 -13.23 4.43 16.55
N GLU A 151 -14.12 4.27 17.51
CA GLU A 151 -15.48 3.77 17.31
C GLU A 151 -16.49 4.78 17.86
N ASN A 152 -17.60 4.95 17.14
CA ASN A 152 -18.69 5.88 17.44
C ASN A 152 -18.23 7.35 17.42
N GLY A 153 -17.29 7.71 16.55
CA GLY A 153 -16.84 9.09 16.34
C GLY A 153 -16.08 9.71 17.52
N LYS A 154 -15.48 8.88 18.39
CA LYS A 154 -14.73 9.35 19.58
C LYS A 154 -13.43 10.11 19.23
N GLU A 155 -12.81 9.78 18.10
CA GLU A 155 -11.56 10.38 17.61
C GLU A 155 -11.81 11.23 16.35
N GLY A 156 -12.90 11.99 16.33
CA GLY A 156 -13.23 12.86 15.21
C GLY A 156 -13.51 12.10 13.91
N ASP A 157 -12.69 12.33 12.89
CA ASP A 157 -12.78 11.67 11.58
C ASP A 157 -11.97 10.37 11.49
N ASP A 158 -11.18 10.02 12.51
CA ASP A 158 -10.53 8.72 12.60
C ASP A 158 -11.54 7.63 12.94
N ARG A 159 -11.46 6.52 12.19
CA ARG A 159 -12.43 5.41 12.23
C ARG A 159 -11.73 4.07 12.28
N SER A 160 -12.27 3.15 13.07
CA SER A 160 -11.79 1.77 13.11
C SER A 160 -11.90 1.10 11.74
N PRO A 161 -11.09 0.05 11.46
CA PRO A 161 -11.27 -0.76 10.26
C PRO A 161 -12.71 -1.29 10.09
N ARG A 162 -13.38 -1.65 11.19
CA ARG A 162 -14.77 -2.08 11.20
C ARG A 162 -15.75 -0.98 10.76
N GLU A 163 -15.65 0.23 11.30
CA GLU A 163 -16.54 1.34 10.88
C GLU A 163 -16.32 1.71 9.42
N ARG A 164 -15.06 1.71 8.97
CA ARG A 164 -14.72 1.94 7.57
C ARG A 164 -15.32 0.86 6.68
N LEU A 165 -15.26 -0.41 7.07
CA LEU A 165 -15.90 -1.51 6.34
C LEU A 165 -17.42 -1.39 6.32
N GLN A 166 -18.04 -1.04 7.45
CA GLN A 166 -19.47 -0.79 7.53
C GLN A 166 -19.89 0.36 6.61
N PHE A 167 -19.12 1.45 6.58
CA PHE A 167 -19.33 2.55 5.66
C PHE A 167 -19.32 2.09 4.20
N LEU A 168 -18.31 1.30 3.79
CA LEU A 168 -18.22 0.73 2.44
C LEU A 168 -19.47 -0.10 2.06
N ASN A 169 -20.03 -0.85 2.99
CA ASN A 169 -21.25 -1.64 2.77
C ASN A 169 -22.50 -0.78 2.56
N THR A 170 -22.45 0.51 2.90
CA THR A 170 -23.56 1.45 2.70
C THR A 170 -23.45 2.27 1.41
N LEU A 171 -22.39 2.07 0.61
CA LEU A 171 -22.19 2.85 -0.61
C LEU A 171 -23.29 2.52 -1.65
N PRO A 172 -23.94 3.55 -2.25
CA PRO A 172 -24.90 3.35 -3.32
C PRO A 172 -24.22 2.84 -4.60
N ASP A 173 -25.00 2.44 -5.60
CA ASP A 173 -24.47 2.02 -6.91
C ASP A 173 -24.19 3.22 -7.83
N ASP A 174 -24.91 4.33 -7.64
CA ASP A 174 -24.76 5.56 -8.41
C ASP A 174 -23.42 6.28 -8.06
N PRO A 175 -22.53 6.51 -9.05
CA PRO A 175 -21.21 7.12 -8.84
C PRO A 175 -21.24 8.49 -8.14
N ASP A 176 -22.15 9.37 -8.54
CA ASP A 176 -22.24 10.73 -7.97
C ASP A 176 -22.73 10.68 -6.51
N ALA A 177 -23.67 9.79 -6.22
CA ALA A 177 -24.11 9.53 -4.86
C ALA A 177 -23.00 8.91 -3.98
N VAL A 178 -22.11 8.08 -4.54
CA VAL A 178 -20.91 7.58 -3.85
C VAL A 178 -19.98 8.74 -3.48
N LEU A 179 -19.63 9.61 -4.44
CA LEU A 179 -18.77 10.77 -4.21
C LEU A 179 -19.34 11.68 -3.12
N LYS A 180 -20.62 12.06 -3.23
CA LYS A 180 -21.31 12.88 -2.22
C LYS A 180 -21.27 12.24 -0.84
N LYS A 181 -21.47 10.92 -0.76
CA LYS A 181 -21.47 10.18 0.51
C LYS A 181 -20.06 10.11 1.13
N ILE A 182 -19.03 9.95 0.31
CA ILE A 182 -17.62 9.95 0.73
C ILE A 182 -17.22 11.34 1.25
N ARG A 183 -17.57 12.42 0.55
CA ARG A 183 -17.32 13.80 1.00
C ARG A 183 -17.97 14.10 2.35
N ALA A 184 -19.20 13.61 2.57
CA ALA A 184 -19.89 13.75 3.85
C ALA A 184 -19.22 12.95 4.99
N TYR A 185 -18.62 11.80 4.67
CA TYR A 185 -17.94 10.95 5.64
C TYR A 185 -16.55 11.47 6.02
N TYR A 186 -15.84 12.09 5.05
CA TYR A 186 -14.53 12.71 5.22
C TYR A 186 -14.57 14.20 4.83
N PRO A 187 -15.17 15.08 5.66
CA PRO A 187 -15.36 16.49 5.33
C PRO A 187 -14.03 17.24 5.15
N SER A 188 -14.04 18.33 4.38
CA SER A 188 -12.89 19.24 4.30
C SER A 188 -12.65 19.96 5.62
N GLY A 189 -11.39 20.26 5.91
CA GLY A 189 -11.00 21.02 7.09
C GLY A 189 -11.53 22.45 7.05
N LYS A 190 -11.77 23.05 8.23
CA LYS A 190 -12.16 24.46 8.33
C LYS A 190 -10.99 25.34 7.88
N GLY A 191 -11.21 26.20 6.89
CA GLY A 191 -10.26 27.25 6.48
C GLY A 191 -9.46 26.98 5.19
N ASN A 192 -9.54 25.77 4.63
CA ASN A 192 -8.98 25.44 3.31
C ASN A 192 -10.12 24.91 2.43
N PRO A 193 -10.87 25.79 1.74
CA PRO A 193 -11.88 25.33 0.80
C PRO A 193 -11.21 24.58 -0.35
N GLU A 194 -11.55 23.31 -0.49
CA GLU A 194 -11.17 22.47 -1.64
C GLU A 194 -12.22 22.64 -2.73
N SER A 195 -11.83 22.48 -4.00
CA SER A 195 -12.82 22.24 -5.03
C SER A 195 -13.52 20.88 -4.81
N GLU A 196 -14.63 20.65 -5.52
CA GLU A 196 -15.31 19.36 -5.45
C GLU A 196 -14.42 18.20 -5.89
N GLY A 197 -13.68 18.35 -6.99
CA GLY A 197 -12.78 17.31 -7.50
C GLY A 197 -11.57 17.06 -6.58
N GLU A 198 -11.03 18.11 -5.96
CA GLU A 198 -9.96 18.00 -4.96
C GLU A 198 -10.44 17.25 -3.71
N HIS A 199 -11.61 17.62 -3.19
CA HIS A 199 -12.22 16.95 -2.04
C HIS A 199 -12.50 15.49 -2.36
N ASP A 200 -13.07 15.21 -3.53
CA ASP A 200 -13.33 13.85 -3.98
C ASP A 200 -12.06 13.01 -4.03
N MET A 201 -10.98 13.51 -4.64
CA MET A 201 -9.72 12.77 -4.72
C MET A 201 -9.08 12.53 -3.36
N ARG A 202 -9.06 13.54 -2.48
CA ARG A 202 -8.52 13.37 -1.12
C ARG A 202 -9.35 12.35 -0.33
N ALA A 203 -10.67 12.49 -0.34
CA ALA A 203 -11.53 11.58 0.41
C ALA A 203 -11.48 10.16 -0.18
N MET A 204 -11.40 10.02 -1.51
CA MET A 204 -11.23 8.74 -2.18
C MET A 204 -9.91 8.05 -1.80
N SER A 205 -8.79 8.77 -1.73
CA SER A 205 -7.52 8.17 -1.32
C SER A 205 -7.59 7.60 0.08
N VAL A 206 -8.25 8.30 1.02
CA VAL A 206 -8.46 7.80 2.38
C VAL A 206 -9.35 6.55 2.36
N VAL A 207 -10.48 6.57 1.67
CA VAL A 207 -11.41 5.41 1.62
C VAL A 207 -10.73 4.17 1.04
N LEU A 208 -9.92 4.33 0.00
CA LEU A 208 -9.22 3.24 -0.69
C LEU A 208 -8.16 2.53 0.17
N GLU A 209 -7.72 3.13 1.27
CA GLU A 209 -6.83 2.49 2.25
C GLU A 209 -7.56 1.50 3.18
N THR A 210 -8.90 1.39 3.10
CA THR A 210 -9.66 0.51 4.00
C THR A 210 -9.30 -0.95 3.80
N ARG A 211 -9.04 -1.68 4.90
CA ARG A 211 -8.69 -3.10 4.86
C ARG A 211 -9.51 -3.92 5.87
N PRO A 212 -9.98 -5.12 5.50
CA PRO A 212 -9.96 -5.67 4.14
C PRO A 212 -10.92 -4.89 3.21
N MET A 213 -10.63 -4.88 1.90
CA MET A 213 -11.43 -4.17 0.90
C MET A 213 -12.38 -5.16 0.18
N PRO A 214 -13.71 -5.06 0.33
CA PRO A 214 -14.64 -5.88 -0.44
C PRO A 214 -14.57 -5.55 -1.94
N PRO A 215 -14.47 -6.54 -2.84
CA PRO A 215 -14.34 -6.28 -4.27
C PRO A 215 -15.51 -5.49 -4.87
N LYS A 216 -16.74 -5.75 -4.42
CA LYS A 216 -17.93 -4.97 -4.81
C LYS A 216 -17.84 -3.50 -4.38
N ALA A 217 -17.30 -3.23 -3.19
CA ALA A 217 -17.09 -1.86 -2.73
C ALA A 217 -16.00 -1.17 -3.56
N LEU A 218 -14.87 -1.86 -3.82
CA LEU A 218 -13.81 -1.33 -4.67
C LEU A 218 -14.29 -1.02 -6.09
N ALA A 219 -15.15 -1.86 -6.67
CA ALA A 219 -15.78 -1.60 -7.97
C ALA A 219 -16.62 -0.31 -7.96
N LYS A 220 -17.42 -0.08 -6.90
CA LYS A 220 -18.17 1.17 -6.73
C LYS A 220 -17.25 2.38 -6.61
N LEU A 221 -16.15 2.26 -5.85
CA LEU A 221 -15.15 3.32 -5.71
C LEU A 221 -14.47 3.64 -7.05
N TYR A 222 -14.17 2.65 -7.89
CA TYR A 222 -13.63 2.89 -9.23
C TYR A 222 -14.65 3.54 -10.17
N ARG A 223 -15.91 3.11 -10.14
CA ARG A 223 -16.99 3.80 -10.89
C ARG A 223 -17.16 5.25 -10.42
N ALA A 224 -17.04 5.51 -9.12
CA ALA A 224 -17.04 6.87 -8.58
C ALA A 224 -15.79 7.66 -9.00
N LEU A 225 -14.60 7.06 -8.97
CA LEU A 225 -13.36 7.68 -9.43
C LEU A 225 -13.41 8.07 -10.91
N ALA A 226 -14.13 7.31 -11.74
CA ALA A 226 -14.41 7.64 -13.14
C ALA A 226 -15.25 8.91 -13.31
N ALA A 227 -16.10 9.23 -12.32
CA ALA A 227 -17.03 10.35 -12.34
C ALA A 227 -16.46 11.63 -11.71
N VAL A 228 -15.30 11.55 -11.06
CA VAL A 228 -14.64 12.71 -10.44
C VAL A 228 -14.36 13.77 -11.53
N PRO A 229 -14.92 14.99 -11.41
CA PRO A 229 -14.63 16.07 -12.34
C PRO A 229 -13.13 16.36 -12.37
N GLY A 230 -12.51 16.39 -13.55
CA GLY A 230 -11.08 16.68 -13.68
C GLY A 230 -10.15 15.50 -13.36
N ALA A 231 -10.67 14.32 -13.06
CA ALA A 231 -9.83 13.13 -12.90
C ALA A 231 -9.25 12.68 -14.24
N GLU A 232 -8.01 12.23 -14.21
CA GLU A 232 -7.24 11.83 -15.37
C GLU A 232 -6.37 10.62 -15.07
N VAL A 233 -6.22 9.77 -16.08
CA VAL A 233 -5.25 8.66 -16.04
C VAL A 233 -3.94 9.10 -16.68
N THR A 234 -2.81 8.82 -16.03
CA THR A 234 -1.50 9.05 -16.64
C THR A 234 -1.38 8.17 -17.90
N PRO A 235 -1.01 8.71 -19.08
CA PRO A 235 -1.00 7.97 -20.35
C PRO A 235 -0.01 6.79 -20.40
N ARG A 236 0.84 6.64 -19.39
CA ARG A 236 1.81 5.56 -19.26
C ARG A 236 1.79 4.99 -17.84
N LEU A 237 2.13 3.72 -17.71
CA LEU A 237 2.36 3.12 -16.40
C LEU A 237 3.52 3.83 -15.71
N VAL A 238 3.40 3.95 -14.40
CA VAL A 238 4.39 4.54 -13.51
C VAL A 238 4.90 3.47 -12.55
N HIS A 239 5.88 3.82 -11.71
CA HIS A 239 6.35 2.93 -10.67
C HIS A 239 5.85 3.38 -9.29
N ASP A 240 5.39 2.42 -8.49
CA ASP A 240 5.14 2.65 -7.06
C ASP A 240 6.46 2.72 -6.25
N ALA A 241 6.39 2.94 -4.93
CA ALA A 241 7.58 2.99 -4.08
C ALA A 241 8.37 1.67 -4.05
N ALA A 242 7.76 0.55 -4.42
CA ALA A 242 8.37 -0.78 -4.50
C ALA A 242 8.90 -1.12 -5.89
N GLY A 243 8.76 -0.22 -6.87
CA GLY A 243 9.19 -0.43 -8.26
C GLY A 243 8.20 -1.22 -9.13
N ARG A 244 6.98 -1.49 -8.64
CA ARG A 244 5.93 -2.20 -9.40
C ARG A 244 5.30 -1.24 -10.41
N ASP A 245 4.94 -1.76 -11.58
CA ASP A 245 4.17 -1.02 -12.57
C ASP A 245 2.77 -0.70 -12.01
N ALA A 246 2.31 0.54 -12.17
CA ALA A 246 1.02 1.01 -11.70
C ALA A 246 0.32 1.90 -12.73
N ILE A 247 -1.00 1.79 -12.82
CA ILE A 247 -1.87 2.82 -13.40
C ILE A 247 -1.95 3.95 -12.37
N ALA A 248 -1.69 5.17 -12.78
CA ALA A 248 -1.85 6.35 -11.93
C ALA A 248 -3.09 7.14 -12.35
N VAL A 249 -3.99 7.38 -11.39
CA VAL A 249 -5.16 8.22 -11.57
C VAL A 249 -5.04 9.43 -10.65
N GLY A 250 -5.02 10.62 -11.22
CA GLY A 250 -4.88 11.88 -10.49
C GLY A 250 -5.95 12.88 -10.87
N HIS A 251 -5.85 14.07 -10.32
CA HIS A 251 -6.70 15.22 -10.63
C HIS A 251 -5.82 16.46 -10.64
N ASP A 252 -5.87 17.20 -11.75
CA ASP A 252 -5.16 18.46 -11.88
C ASP A 252 -6.12 19.63 -11.73
N GLU A 253 -5.82 20.48 -10.75
CA GLU A 253 -6.50 21.75 -10.60
C GLU A 253 -5.54 22.93 -10.70
N LYS A 254 -6.03 24.00 -11.31
CA LYS A 254 -5.27 25.23 -11.50
C LYS A 254 -4.96 25.87 -10.15
N GLY A 255 -3.66 26.00 -9.85
CA GLY A 255 -3.16 26.72 -8.68
C GLY A 255 -2.49 25.83 -7.66
N GLN A 256 -2.78 24.52 -7.68
CA GLN A 256 -2.16 23.56 -6.79
C GLN A 256 -0.64 23.49 -6.96
N LYS A 257 0.06 23.15 -5.88
CA LYS A 257 1.50 22.86 -5.88
C LYS A 257 1.78 21.37 -6.02
N VAL A 258 0.78 20.54 -5.72
CA VAL A 258 0.91 19.10 -5.62
C VAL A 258 -0.28 18.42 -6.30
N ARG A 259 -0.01 17.42 -7.13
CA ARG A 259 -1.00 16.50 -7.73
C ARG A 259 -0.95 15.19 -6.96
N ARG A 260 -2.07 14.76 -6.38
CA ARG A 260 -2.21 13.42 -5.80
C ARG A 260 -2.60 12.43 -6.88
N GLU A 261 -2.02 11.24 -6.82
CA GLU A 261 -2.36 10.13 -7.69
C GLU A 261 -2.56 8.84 -6.90
N ILE A 262 -3.67 8.16 -7.19
CA ILE A 262 -3.98 6.81 -6.74
C ILE A 262 -3.28 5.83 -7.68
N LEU A 263 -2.60 4.83 -7.11
CA LEU A 263 -1.86 3.81 -7.83
C LEU A 263 -2.61 2.49 -7.81
N ILE A 264 -2.84 1.93 -8.99
CA ILE A 264 -3.64 0.72 -9.20
C ILE A 264 -2.83 -0.31 -9.99
N ASP A 265 -2.87 -1.57 -9.57
CA ASP A 265 -2.19 -2.65 -10.27
C ASP A 265 -2.79 -2.85 -11.67
N PRO A 266 -1.99 -2.80 -12.75
CA PRO A 266 -2.50 -2.84 -14.12
C PRO A 266 -3.09 -4.20 -14.52
N ARG A 267 -2.89 -5.25 -13.72
CA ARG A 267 -3.34 -6.62 -14.03
C ARG A 267 -4.53 -7.04 -13.19
N THR A 268 -4.47 -6.76 -11.90
CA THR A 268 -5.46 -7.19 -10.90
C THR A 268 -6.42 -6.09 -10.51
N TYR A 269 -6.12 -4.83 -10.84
CA TYR A 269 -6.85 -3.66 -10.39
C TYR A 269 -6.97 -3.56 -8.87
N GLN A 270 -6.00 -4.10 -8.14
CA GLN A 270 -5.87 -3.88 -6.70
C GLN A 270 -5.25 -2.51 -6.43
N TYR A 271 -5.64 -1.86 -5.34
CA TYR A 271 -4.99 -0.65 -4.88
C TYR A 271 -3.55 -0.94 -4.44
N LEU A 272 -2.58 -0.23 -5.01
CA LEU A 272 -1.16 -0.37 -4.69
C LEU A 272 -0.66 0.71 -3.73
N GLY A 273 -1.34 1.84 -3.61
CA GLY A 273 -0.88 2.99 -2.83
C GLY A 273 -1.24 4.31 -3.49
N ASP A 274 -0.57 5.38 -3.06
CA ASP A 274 -0.71 6.72 -3.61
C ASP A 274 0.65 7.40 -3.75
N ARG A 275 0.70 8.46 -4.57
CA ARG A 275 1.85 9.35 -4.69
C ARG A 275 1.44 10.79 -4.90
N TRP A 276 2.27 11.72 -4.48
CA TRP A 276 2.02 13.15 -4.52
C TRP A 276 3.16 13.78 -5.30
N LEU A 277 2.86 14.35 -6.47
CA LEU A 277 3.83 14.95 -7.37
C LEU A 277 3.82 16.46 -7.25
N ILE A 278 4.98 17.07 -7.26
CA ILE A 278 5.12 18.51 -7.40
C ILE A 278 4.75 18.91 -8.83
N VAL A 279 3.83 19.87 -9.01
CA VAL A 279 3.37 20.29 -10.35
C VAL A 279 4.12 21.49 -10.92
N LYS A 280 4.79 22.27 -10.06
CA LYS A 280 5.57 23.45 -10.45
C LYS A 280 6.72 23.67 -9.49
N ASP A 281 7.80 24.29 -9.98
CA ASP A 281 8.92 24.69 -9.14
C ASP A 281 8.48 25.65 -8.03
N TYR A 282 8.86 25.35 -6.79
CA TYR A 282 8.73 26.29 -5.68
C TYR A 282 9.74 26.01 -4.58
N LYS A 283 9.83 26.93 -3.61
CA LYS A 283 10.55 26.71 -2.35
C LYS A 283 9.55 26.66 -1.23
N GLU A 284 9.62 25.63 -0.41
CA GLU A 284 8.84 25.49 0.79
C GLU A 284 9.67 26.03 1.96
N SER A 285 9.08 26.93 2.76
CA SER A 285 9.72 27.49 3.94
C SER A 285 9.07 26.92 5.20
N PHE A 286 9.88 26.62 6.22
CA PHE A 286 9.35 26.12 7.49
C PHE A 286 8.75 27.27 8.29
N ALA A 287 7.43 27.24 8.53
CA ALA A 287 6.71 28.32 9.20
C ALA A 287 7.22 28.64 10.62
N PHE A 288 7.93 27.70 11.26
CA PHE A 288 8.52 27.84 12.59
C PHE A 288 10.05 27.85 12.57
N GLY A 289 10.67 27.95 11.40
CA GLY A 289 12.13 28.04 11.25
C GLY A 289 12.63 29.45 11.55
N GLY A 290 13.78 29.56 12.20
CA GLY A 290 14.54 30.82 12.25
C GLY A 290 15.25 31.10 10.92
N ASP A 291 15.85 32.28 10.78
CA ASP A 291 16.50 32.77 9.55
C ASP A 291 17.54 31.81 8.94
N ASP A 292 18.17 30.98 9.75
CA ASP A 292 19.17 29.99 9.31
C ASP A 292 18.57 28.67 8.80
N THR A 293 17.25 28.51 8.88
CA THR A 293 16.56 27.29 8.44
C THR A 293 16.43 27.31 6.92
N PRO A 294 17.08 26.39 6.18
CA PRO A 294 17.04 26.43 4.72
C PRO A 294 15.64 26.10 4.20
N ASP A 295 15.22 26.77 3.13
CA ASP A 295 14.07 26.37 2.34
C ASP A 295 14.30 24.97 1.73
N ARG A 296 13.23 24.19 1.62
CA ARG A 296 13.21 22.96 0.83
C ARG A 296 12.87 23.28 -0.63
N PRO A 297 13.78 23.10 -1.59
CA PRO A 297 13.48 23.32 -2.99
C PRO A 297 12.68 22.14 -3.56
N TRP A 298 11.67 22.46 -4.36
CA TRP A 298 10.84 21.50 -5.08
C TRP A 298 10.90 21.80 -6.58
N LYS A 299 11.05 20.75 -7.40
CA LYS A 299 10.99 20.80 -8.86
C LYS A 299 9.73 20.13 -9.38
N ALA A 300 9.18 20.66 -10.46
CA ALA A 300 8.08 20.02 -11.16
C ALA A 300 8.46 18.57 -11.54
N GLY A 301 7.60 17.60 -11.19
CA GLY A 301 7.83 16.18 -11.38
C GLY A 301 8.47 15.46 -10.19
N ASP A 302 8.95 16.18 -9.17
CA ASP A 302 9.43 15.55 -7.93
C ASP A 302 8.30 14.78 -7.25
N ILE A 303 8.63 13.61 -6.70
CA ILE A 303 7.71 12.84 -5.86
C ILE A 303 7.91 13.33 -4.42
N MET A 304 6.93 14.08 -3.91
CA MET A 304 6.95 14.57 -2.54
C MET A 304 6.67 13.45 -1.54
N PHE A 305 5.66 12.64 -1.81
CA PHE A 305 5.26 11.51 -0.98
C PHE A 305 4.85 10.35 -1.87
N GLN A 306 5.15 9.13 -1.45
CA GLN A 306 4.64 7.93 -2.09
C GLN A 306 4.57 6.77 -1.11
N THR A 307 3.47 6.04 -1.14
CA THR A 307 3.29 4.80 -0.38
C THR A 307 3.04 3.63 -1.32
N ALA A 308 3.58 2.47 -1.00
CA ALA A 308 3.26 1.20 -1.63
C ALA A 308 2.77 0.20 -0.57
N LEU A 309 1.56 -0.31 -0.73
CA LEU A 309 1.05 -1.45 0.02
C LEU A 309 1.71 -2.73 -0.50
N LEU A 310 2.53 -3.35 0.33
CA LEU A 310 3.28 -4.56 0.00
C LEU A 310 2.49 -5.82 0.34
N ASP A 311 1.78 -5.80 1.48
CA ASP A 311 1.03 -6.96 1.97
C ASP A 311 -0.07 -6.53 2.96
N THR A 312 -1.13 -7.33 3.07
CA THR A 312 -2.20 -7.14 4.05
C THR A 312 -2.94 -8.44 4.33
N ALA A 313 -3.34 -8.65 5.58
CA ALA A 313 -4.18 -9.77 5.96
C ALA A 313 -5.00 -9.47 7.21
N VAL A 314 -6.01 -10.30 7.43
CA VAL A 314 -6.69 -10.43 8.71
C VAL A 314 -5.97 -11.52 9.50
N VAL A 315 -5.55 -11.22 10.72
CA VAL A 315 -4.81 -12.13 11.59
C VAL A 315 -5.43 -12.18 12.98
N ASP A 316 -5.23 -13.29 13.69
CA ASP A 316 -5.92 -13.52 14.97
C ASP A 316 -5.30 -12.74 16.13
N HIS A 317 -3.97 -12.54 16.13
CA HIS A 317 -3.28 -11.81 17.18
C HIS A 317 -2.38 -10.69 16.65
N LYS A 318 -2.14 -9.70 17.50
CA LYS A 318 -1.16 -8.65 17.22
C LYS A 318 0.24 -9.29 17.08
N GLY A 319 0.92 -9.01 15.98
CA GLY A 319 2.25 -9.54 15.69
C GLY A 319 2.25 -10.73 14.71
N ASP A 320 1.09 -11.35 14.47
CA ASP A 320 0.96 -12.44 13.50
C ASP A 320 1.17 -11.92 12.07
N ARG A 321 1.86 -12.70 11.24
CA ARG A 321 2.03 -12.45 9.80
C ARG A 321 1.22 -13.47 9.00
N PRO A 322 0.84 -13.17 7.75
CA PRO A 322 0.16 -14.12 6.86
C PRO A 322 0.96 -15.39 6.58
#